data_AF-A0A060YI60-F1
#
_entry.id   AF-A0A060YI60-F1
#
_cell.length_a   1.000
_cell.length_b   1.000
_cell.length_c   1.000
_cell.angle_alpha   90.00
_cell.angle_beta   90.00
_cell.angle_gamma   90.00
#
_symmetry.space_group_name_H-M   'P 1'
#
loop_
_entity.id
_entity.type
_entity.pdbx_description
1 polymer ?
#
loop_
_entity_poly.entity_id
_entity_poly.type
_entity_poly.pdbx_seq_one_letter_code
_entity_poly.pdbx_strand_id
1 'polypeptide(L)'
;MEPESRFYSNSVVVLDFQLLYPSIAIAYNYCYSTCLGHMESMGTADEFKFGCTSLRVPPELLYQLRNDITVSPNGIVFVKVQLVL
;
A
#
# COMPACT_ATOMS: atom_id res chain seq x y z
N MET A 1 -8.30 -19.65 2.06
CA MET A 1 -8.96 -20.41 3.15
C MET A 1 -9.86 -21.40 2.46
N GLU A 2 -9.57 -22.68 2.60
CA GLU A 2 -10.44 -23.72 2.03
C GLU A 2 -11.61 -23.94 2.99
N PRO A 3 -12.87 -23.93 2.53
CA PRO A 3 -14.00 -24.23 3.40
C PRO A 3 -14.04 -25.72 3.76
N GLU A 4 -14.41 -26.02 5.00
CA GLU A 4 -14.72 -27.39 5.40
C GLU A 4 -16.03 -27.82 4.73
N SER A 5 -15.94 -28.79 3.80
CA SER A 5 -17.09 -29.30 3.07
C SER A 5 -17.93 -30.22 3.94
N ARG A 6 -18.94 -29.64 4.61
CA ARG A 6 -19.87 -30.36 5.49
C ARG A 6 -21.21 -29.64 5.59
N PHE A 7 -22.20 -30.33 6.15
CA PHE A 7 -23.43 -29.71 6.61
C PHE A 7 -23.21 -29.00 7.96
N TYR A 8 -23.65 -27.74 8.06
CA TYR A 8 -23.59 -26.93 9.28
C TYR A 8 -24.99 -26.86 9.90
N SER A 9 -25.19 -27.56 11.02
CA SER A 9 -26.49 -27.60 11.72
C SER A 9 -26.73 -26.38 12.64
N ASN A 10 -25.66 -25.66 12.99
CA ASN A 10 -25.71 -24.45 13.80
C ASN A 10 -25.77 -23.21 12.92
N SER A 11 -26.20 -22.07 13.46
CA SER A 11 -26.22 -20.79 12.74
C SER A 11 -24.81 -20.37 12.29
N VAL A 12 -24.68 -19.93 11.04
CA VAL A 12 -23.43 -19.42 10.45
C VAL A 12 -23.57 -17.93 10.22
N VAL A 13 -22.67 -17.14 10.81
CA VAL A 13 -22.59 -15.69 10.58
C VAL A 13 -21.67 -15.43 9.39
N VAL A 14 -22.15 -14.67 8.41
CA VAL A 14 -21.37 -14.25 7.24
C VAL A 14 -21.03 -12.78 7.41
N LEU A 15 -19.74 -12.48 7.37
CA LEU A 15 -19.21 -11.12 7.52
C LEU A 15 -18.59 -10.69 6.19
N ASP A 16 -18.82 -9.44 5.82
CA ASP A 16 -18.22 -8.81 4.65
C ASP A 16 -17.71 -7.41 5.00
N PHE A 17 -16.62 -6.99 4.36
CA PHE A 17 -16.12 -5.64 4.47
C PHE A 17 -16.78 -4.77 3.40
N GLN A 18 -17.58 -3.80 3.84
CA GLN A 18 -18.14 -2.81 2.91
C GLN A 18 -17.00 -2.01 2.28
N LEU A 19 -16.91 -2.05 0.93
CA LEU A 19 -15.93 -1.30 0.14
C LEU A 19 -14.48 -1.57 0.55
N LEU A 20 -14.07 -2.84 0.61
CA LEU A 20 -12.73 -3.26 1.05
C LEU A 20 -11.59 -2.48 0.36
N TYR A 21 -11.50 -2.50 -0.98
CA TYR A 21 -10.39 -1.86 -1.69
C TYR A 21 -10.38 -0.32 -1.59
N PRO A 22 -11.51 0.38 -1.79
CA PRO A 22 -11.56 1.83 -1.55
C PRO A 22 -11.14 2.19 -0.12
N SER A 23 -11.59 1.43 0.88
CA SER A 23 -11.24 1.68 2.28
C SER A 23 -9.74 1.51 2.54
N ILE A 24 -9.12 0.47 1.97
CA ILE A 24 -7.66 0.26 2.05
C ILE A 24 -6.91 1.41 1.38
N ALA A 25 -7.35 1.83 0.18
CA ALA A 25 -6.68 2.90 -0.56
C ALA A 25 -6.67 4.22 0.22
N ILE A 26 -7.79 4.55 0.88
CA ILE A 26 -7.91 5.75 1.71
C ILE A 26 -7.06 5.63 2.99
N ALA A 27 -7.18 4.52 3.72
CA ALA A 27 -6.52 4.35 5.01
C ALA A 27 -4.98 4.39 4.92
N TYR A 28 -4.42 3.84 3.83
CA TYR A 28 -2.98 3.74 3.64
C TYR A 28 -2.42 4.69 2.58
N ASN A 29 -3.24 5.63 2.10
CA ASN A 29 -2.86 6.62 1.08
C ASN A 29 -2.31 6.00 -0.21
N TYR A 30 -2.94 4.94 -0.72
CA TYR A 30 -2.50 4.32 -1.96
C TYR A 30 -2.94 5.17 -3.15
N CYS A 31 -1.99 5.91 -3.70
CA CYS A 31 -2.16 6.71 -4.91
C CYS A 31 -0.86 6.71 -5.72
N TYR A 32 -0.97 6.93 -7.03
CA TYR A 32 0.21 7.10 -7.87
C TYR A 32 1.02 8.35 -7.52
N SER A 33 0.37 9.40 -6.99
CA SER A 33 1.04 10.63 -6.57
C SER A 33 1.78 10.51 -5.24
N THR A 34 1.47 9.50 -4.44
CA THR A 34 2.04 9.27 -3.11
C THR A 34 2.98 8.07 -3.09
N CYS A 35 3.07 7.32 -4.18
CA CYS A 35 3.94 6.17 -4.33
C CYS A 35 5.38 6.59 -4.62
N LEU A 36 6.32 6.00 -3.87
CA LEU A 36 7.76 6.22 -4.01
C LEU A 36 8.47 5.02 -4.66
N GLY A 37 7.74 3.98 -5.04
CA GLY A 37 8.28 2.79 -5.70
C GLY A 37 8.60 1.63 -4.77
N HIS A 38 9.31 0.63 -5.30
CA HIS A 38 9.69 -0.57 -4.56
C HIS A 38 10.81 -0.25 -3.57
N MET A 39 10.76 -0.84 -2.37
CA MET A 39 11.77 -0.62 -1.33
C MET A 39 13.20 -0.92 -1.82
N GLU A 40 13.35 -1.88 -2.73
CA GLU A 40 14.64 -2.26 -3.33
C GLU A 40 15.23 -1.22 -4.28
N SER A 41 14.38 -0.38 -4.89
CA SER A 41 14.79 0.69 -5.80
C SER A 41 15.04 2.03 -5.08
N MET A 42 14.94 2.03 -3.75
CA MET A 42 15.13 3.24 -2.95
C MET A 42 16.59 3.60 -2.80
N GLY A 43 16.91 4.89 -2.91
CA GLY A 43 18.26 5.41 -2.74
C GLY A 43 19.14 5.33 -3.99
N THR A 44 18.67 4.72 -5.08
CA THR A 44 19.32 4.85 -6.39
C THR A 44 19.02 6.21 -6.99
N ALA A 45 20.04 6.90 -7.51
CA ALA A 45 19.87 8.20 -8.15
C ALA A 45 19.22 8.09 -9.54
N ASP A 46 19.18 6.89 -10.10
CA ASP A 46 18.69 6.58 -11.44
C ASP A 46 17.18 6.30 -11.47
N GLU A 47 16.60 6.41 -12.66
CA GLU A 47 15.22 6.00 -12.92
C GLU A 47 15.06 4.48 -12.84
N PHE A 48 13.97 4.02 -12.24
CA PHE A 48 13.59 2.63 -12.19
C PHE A 48 12.20 2.40 -12.77
N LYS A 49 11.93 1.17 -13.19
CA LYS A 49 10.64 0.79 -13.78
C LYS A 49 9.56 0.80 -12.71
N PHE A 50 8.47 1.52 -12.97
CA PHE A 50 7.29 1.60 -12.13
C PHE A 50 6.03 1.38 -12.96
N GLY A 51 5.50 0.15 -12.92
CA GLY A 51 4.37 -0.27 -13.75
C GLY A 51 4.69 -0.13 -15.24
N CYS A 52 3.91 0.72 -15.93
CA CYS A 52 4.09 1.05 -17.34
C CYS A 52 4.91 2.34 -17.57
N THR A 53 5.50 2.90 -16.51
CA THR A 53 6.26 4.16 -16.52
C THR A 53 7.63 3.99 -15.84
N SER A 54 8.43 5.05 -15.82
CA SER A 54 9.64 5.14 -15.00
C SER A 54 9.41 6.11 -13.85
N LEU A 55 10.00 5.82 -12.69
CA LEU A 55 9.97 6.68 -11.52
C LEU A 55 11.39 6.96 -11.05
N ARG A 56 11.62 8.19 -10.59
CA ARG A 56 12.87 8.60 -9.95
C ARG A 56 12.53 9.31 -8.66
N VAL A 57 13.11 8.84 -7.56
CA VAL A 57 12.94 9.47 -6.25
C VAL A 57 14.31 9.94 -5.74
N PRO A 58 14.54 11.25 -5.63
CA PRO A 58 15.81 11.78 -5.13
C PRO A 58 16.10 11.29 -3.70
N PRO A 59 17.35 10.90 -3.39
CA PRO A 59 17.74 10.48 -2.04
C PRO A 59 17.45 11.54 -0.96
N GLU A 60 17.55 12.82 -1.31
CA GLU A 60 17.26 13.94 -0.40
C GLU A 60 15.78 13.95 0.03
N LEU A 61 14.87 13.66 -0.92
CA LEU A 61 13.44 13.58 -0.64
C LEU A 61 13.13 12.39 0.28
N LEU A 62 13.77 11.24 0.03
CA LEU A 62 13.64 10.06 0.91
C LEU A 62 14.14 10.36 2.32
N TYR A 63 15.25 11.07 2.45
CA TYR A 63 15.78 11.44 3.76
C TYR A 63 14.83 12.36 4.53
N GLN A 64 14.15 13.29 3.84
CA GLN A 64 13.16 14.18 4.43
C GLN A 64 11.89 13.41 4.87
N LEU A 65 11.39 12.51 4.03
CA LEU A 65 10.14 11.79 4.26
C LEU A 65 10.29 10.51 5.11
N ARG A 66 11.50 10.15 5.56
CA ARG A 66 11.79 8.87 6.22
C ARG A 66 10.86 8.48 7.37
N ASN A 67 10.28 9.45 8.07
CA ASN A 67 9.36 9.22 9.20
C ASN A 67 7.89 9.16 8.76
N ASP A 68 7.58 9.73 7.59
CA ASP A 68 6.24 9.95 7.06
C ASP A 68 5.93 9.00 5.88
N ILE A 69 6.47 7.78 5.91
CA ILE A 69 6.21 6.74 4.90
C ILE A 69 5.60 5.49 5.51
N THR A 70 4.81 4.78 4.70
CA THR A 70 4.23 3.47 4.99
C THR A 70 4.63 2.51 3.87
N VAL A 71 5.00 1.29 4.24
CA VAL A 71 5.33 0.23 3.28
C VAL A 71 4.15 -0.74 3.22
N SER A 72 3.63 -0.97 2.02
CA SER A 72 2.56 -1.96 1.80
C SER A 72 3.13 -3.38 1.86
N PRO A 73 2.28 -4.40 2.11
CA PRO A 73 2.74 -5.80 2.23
C PRO A 73 3.46 -6.35 0.99
N ASN A 74 3.25 -5.74 -0.18
CA ASN A 74 3.94 -6.09 -1.43
C ASN A 74 5.26 -5.31 -1.64
N GLY A 75 5.76 -4.58 -0.63
CA GLY A 75 7.06 -3.91 -0.69
C GLY A 75 7.07 -2.55 -1.39
N ILE A 76 5.91 -1.98 -1.72
CA ILE A 76 5.80 -0.64 -2.30
C ILE A 76 5.70 0.41 -1.18
N VAL A 77 6.38 1.53 -1.35
CA VAL A 77 6.44 2.60 -0.35
C VAL A 77 5.51 3.74 -0.76
N PHE A 78 4.73 4.23 0.21
CA PHE A 78 3.81 5.36 0.05
C PHE A 78 4.06 6.40 1.13
N VAL A 79 3.80 7.67 0.82
CA VAL A 79 3.80 8.76 1.81
C VAL A 79 2.55 8.66 2.68
N LYS A 80 2.68 8.80 4.01
CA LYS A 80 1.56 8.85 4.95
C LYS A 80 0.72 10.10 4.73
N VAL A 81 -0.60 9.99 4.94
CA VAL A 81 -1.43 11.19 5.06
C VAL A 81 -1.08 11.87 6.38
N GLN A 82 -0.61 13.12 6.34
CA GLN A 82 -0.76 14.01 7.49
C GLN A 82 -2.20 14.50 7.49
N LEU A 83 -3.07 13.74 8.15
CA LEU A 83 -4.44 14.17 8.44
C LEU A 83 -4.33 15.32 9.46
N VAL A 84 -4.26 16.56 8.96
CA VAL A 84 -4.64 17.72 9.76
C VAL A 84 -6.18 17.69 9.78
N LEU A 85 -6.73 17.17 10.88
CA LEU A 85 -8.15 17.33 11.21
C LEU A 85 -8.43 18.79 11.57
#